data_AF-A0A846ARU4-F1
#
_entry.id   AF-A0A846ARU4-F1
#
_cell.length_a   1.000
_cell.length_b   1.000
_cell.length_c   1.000
_cell.angle_alpha   90.00
_cell.angle_beta   90.00
_cell.angle_gamma   90.00
#
_symmetry.space_group_name_H-M   'P 1'
#
loop_
_entity.id
_entity.type
_entity.pdbx_description
1 polymer ?
#
loop_
_entity_poly.entity_id
_entity_poly.type
_entity_poly.pdbx_seq_one_letter_code
_entity_poly.pdbx_strand_id
1 'polypeptide(L)' 'MEESQLSPQDLVPILGNEFMVLEVLNGKCQLSENKIQELANFFNISPSLLIDIA' A
#
# COMPACT_ATOMS: atom_id res chain seq x y z
N MET A 1 9.47 15.18 12.86
CA MET A 1 8.60 14.07 12.47
C MET A 1 9.42 13.29 11.45
N GLU A 2 9.80 12.07 11.79
CA GLU A 2 10.56 11.22 10.87
C GLU A 2 9.53 10.59 9.93
N GLU A 3 9.40 11.16 8.74
CA GLU A 3 8.66 10.52 7.65
C GLU A 3 9.38 9.22 7.34
N SER A 4 8.75 8.08 7.60
CA SER A 4 9.30 6.77 7.25
C SER A 4 9.76 6.83 5.80
N GLN A 5 11.06 6.66 5.55
CA GLN A 5 11.66 6.68 4.21
C GLN A 5 11.33 5.37 3.47
N LEU A 6 10.04 5.05 3.42
CA LEU A 6 9.51 3.85 2.81
C LEU A 6 9.76 3.92 1.31
N SER A 7 10.56 2.99 0.82
CA SER A 7 10.84 2.87 -0.59
C SER A 7 9.81 1.96 -1.24
N PRO A 8 9.53 2.12 -2.55
CA PRO A 8 8.62 1.22 -3.27
C PRO A 8 9.02 -0.26 -3.16
N GLN A 9 10.32 -0.54 -2.97
CA GLN A 9 10.85 -1.88 -2.82
C GLN A 9 10.38 -2.59 -1.53
N ASP A 10 10.11 -1.85 -0.47
CA ASP A 10 9.59 -2.41 0.79
C ASP A 10 8.15 -2.92 0.64
N LEU A 11 7.43 -2.43 -0.37
CA LEU A 11 6.05 -2.80 -0.66
C LEU A 11 5.94 -3.98 -1.64
N VAL A 12 7.03 -4.35 -2.32
CA VAL A 12 7.10 -5.50 -3.23
C VAL A 12 6.65 -6.82 -2.57
N PRO A 13 7.07 -7.19 -1.35
CA PRO A 13 6.61 -8.43 -0.73
C PRO A 13 5.09 -8.47 -0.46
N ILE A 14 4.43 -7.31 -0.36
CA ILE A 14 2.99 -7.20 -0.08
C ILE A 14 2.19 -7.14 -1.39
N LEU A 15 2.65 -6.29 -2.31
CA LEU A 15 1.97 -6.03 -3.58
C LEU A 15 2.31 -7.11 -4.62
N GLY A 16 3.45 -7.76 -4.48
CA GLY A 16 3.93 -8.91 -5.25
C GLY A 16 5.09 -8.55 -6.19
N ASN A 17 5.05 -7.38 -6.82
CA ASN A 17 6.11 -6.89 -7.70
C ASN A 17 6.15 -5.36 -7.72
N GLU A 18 7.27 -4.80 -8.18
CA GLU A 18 7.50 -3.35 -8.23
C GLU A 18 6.52 -2.63 -9.17
N PHE A 19 6.10 -3.30 -10.25
CA PHE A 19 5.10 -2.74 -11.17
C PHE A 19 3.76 -2.49 -10.49
N MET A 20 3.25 -3.45 -9.70
CA MET A 20 2.04 -3.27 -8.90
C MET A 20 2.21 -2.16 -7.87
N VAL A 21 3.39 -2.05 -7.24
CA VAL A 21 3.67 -0.94 -6.31
C VAL A 21 3.50 0.39 -7.01
N LEU A 22 4.10 0.57 -8.19
CA LEU A 22 3.98 1.80 -8.96
C LEU A 22 2.56 2.06 -9.43
N GLU A 23 1.82 1.04 -9.87
CA GLU A 23 0.43 1.21 -10.29
C GLU A 23 -0.48 1.62 -9.13
N VAL A 24 -0.24 1.09 -7.93
CA VAL A 24 -0.96 1.46 -6.70
C VAL A 24 -0.61 2.88 -6.26
N LEU A 25 0.69 3.24 -6.24
CA LEU A 25 1.15 4.60 -5.90
C LEU A 25 0.67 5.64 -6.92
N ASN A 26 0.55 5.25 -8.19
CA ASN A 26 -0.02 6.11 -9.25
C ASN A 26 -1.56 6.12 -9.26
N GLY A 27 -2.23 5.38 -8.37
CA GLY A 27 -3.69 5.29 -8.31
C GLY A 27 -4.34 4.60 -9.52
N LYS A 28 -3.56 3.86 -10.31
CA LYS A 28 -4.03 3.14 -11.51
C LYS A 28 -4.54 1.73 -11.21
N CYS A 29 -4.20 1.18 -10.04
CA CYS A 29 -4.64 -0.14 -9.61
C CYS A 29 -5.46 -0.04 -8.32
N GLN A 30 -6.69 -0.59 -8.35
CA GLN A 30 -7.46 -0.81 -7.13
C GLN A 30 -6.92 -2.03 -6.39
N LEU A 31 -6.55 -1.83 -5.13
CA LEU A 31 -6.20 -2.91 -4.23
C LEU A 31 -7.46 -3.68 -3.82
N SER A 32 -7.39 -5.01 -3.84
CA SER A 32 -8.42 -5.85 -3.23
C SER A 32 -8.37 -5.74 -1.70
N GLU A 33 -9.50 -5.97 -1.02
CA GLU A 33 -9.59 -5.88 0.45
C GLU A 33 -8.48 -6.65 1.19
N ASN A 34 -8.16 -7.88 0.77
CA ASN A 34 -7.05 -8.65 1.35
C ASN A 34 -5.71 -7.91 1.28
N LYS A 35 -5.43 -7.29 0.13
CA LYS A 35 -4.21 -6.52 -0.13
C LYS A 35 -4.16 -5.27 0.74
N ILE A 36 -5.30 -4.60 0.90
CA ILE A 36 -5.46 -3.44 1.78
C ILE A 36 -5.20 -3.84 3.23
N GLN A 37 -5.71 -4.98 3.68
CA GLN A 37 -5.45 -5.48 5.04
C GLN A 37 -3.96 -5.80 5.26
N GLU A 38 -3.29 -6.44 4.32
CA GLU A 38 -1.85 -6.71 4.43
C GLU A 38 -1.03 -5.41 4.46
N LEU A 39 -1.37 -4.44 3.60
CA LEU A 39 -0.72 -3.14 3.58
C LEU A 39 -0.95 -2.39 4.90
N ALA A 40 -2.19 -2.37 5.39
CA ALA A 40 -2.56 -1.73 6.65
C ALA A 40 -1.79 -2.33 7.84
N ASN A 41 -1.68 -3.67 7.89
CA ASN A 41 -0.89 -4.36 8.89
C ASN A 41 0.60 -3.99 8.81
N PHE A 42 1.14 -3.87 7.60
CA PHE A 42 2.55 -3.49 7.40
C PHE A 42 2.87 -2.08 7.89
N PHE A 43 2.01 -1.12 7.58
CA PHE A 43 2.13 0.25 8.07
C PHE A 43 1.66 0.41 9.52
N ASN A 44 1.09 -0.64 10.11
CA ASN A 44 0.45 -0.65 11.43
C ASN A 44 -0.60 0.46 11.56
N ILE A 45 -1.38 0.66 10.50
CA ILE A 45 -2.47 1.64 10.39
C ILE A 45 -3.81 0.93 10.21
N SER A 46 -4.91 1.66 10.39
CA SER A 46 -6.23 1.12 10.09
C SER A 46 -6.45 0.98 8.57
N PRO A 47 -7.00 -0.14 8.07
CA PRO A 47 -7.30 -0.34 6.66
C PRO A 47 -8.21 0.75 6.07
N SER A 48 -9.07 1.33 6.90
CA SER A 48 -9.95 2.45 6.55
C SER A 48 -9.20 3.73 6.14
N LEU A 49 -7.91 3.87 6.48
CA LEU A 49 -7.08 5.00 6.03
C LEU A 49 -6.56 4.82 4.60
N LEU A 50 -6.56 3.59 4.09
CA LEU A 50 -6.19 3.25 2.71
C LEU A 50 -7.42 3.17 1.80
N ILE A 51 -8.59 3.06 2.40
CA ILE A 51 -9.89 3.13 1.75
C ILE A 51 -10.33 4.59 1.88
N ASP A 52 -9.70 5.50 1.13
CA ASP A 52 -10.24 6.85 1.02
C ASP A 52 -11.52 6.78 0.18
N ILE A 53 -12.62 7.22 0.78
CA ILE A 53 -13.99 7.11 0.29
C ILE A 53 -14.28 8.31 -0.62
N ALA A 54 -14.76 8.01 -1.83
CA ALA A 54 -15.43 8.86 -2.84
C ALA A 54 -14.58 9.38 -4.02
#